data_AF-A0A0Q8RGK5-F1
#
_entry.id   AF-A0A0Q8RGK5-F1
#
_cell.length_a   1.000
_cell.length_b   1.000
_cell.length_c   1.000
_cell.angle_alpha   90.00
_cell.angle_beta   90.00
_cell.angle_gamma   90.00
#
_symmetry.space_group_name_H-M   'P 1'
#
loop_
_entity.id
_entity.type
_entity.pdbx_description
1 polymer ?
#
loop_
_entity_poly.entity_id
_entity_poly.type
_entity_poly.pdbx_seq_one_letter_code
_entity_poly.pdbx_strand_id
1 'polypeptide(L)'
;MSLCGSLLPALAHADEVGDMTEKLLKNAPLKCLDEALTISNNHWRRVLPDLVLDGARESEKLGQAWAPGNENYRQAHDLLEMAFQDDELSNGPLLDAGLQPLLHTMVSSWTPAQRVEFQAFLQQKGGRLYWDTMMDGALCEAMIELSAKPPHALPPGADQNRLNALATGITIRKATMELEFKLLPKDQAAKVDKVGEELNKSVKQAFGKVSQAFVPRAKQVFEAAAPELKKIVAAYKP
;
A
#
# COMPACT_ATOMS: atom_id res chain seq x y z
N MET A 1 -7.08 42.30 7.72
CA MET A 1 -6.56 41.24 8.60
C MET A 1 -6.02 40.13 7.71
N SER A 2 -4.77 39.72 7.94
CA SER A 2 -3.88 39.06 6.98
C SER A 2 -4.02 37.54 6.99
N LEU A 3 -4.64 36.98 5.94
CA LEU A 3 -4.59 35.53 5.60
C LEU A 3 -3.20 35.09 5.11
N CYS A 4 -2.32 36.03 4.76
CA CYS A 4 -0.98 35.72 4.23
C CYS A 4 0.02 35.29 5.31
N GLY A 5 -0.20 35.63 6.58
CA GLY A 5 0.71 35.27 7.67
C GLY A 5 0.63 33.81 8.12
N SER A 6 -0.53 33.17 7.99
CA SER A 6 -0.76 31.77 8.40
C SER A 6 -0.48 30.75 7.30
N LEU A 7 -0.45 31.18 6.03
CA LEU A 7 -0.15 30.32 4.88
C LEU A 7 1.35 30.14 4.68
N LEU A 8 2.19 31.13 5.00
CA LEU A 8 3.63 31.07 4.82
C LEU A 8 4.33 29.91 5.59
N PRO A 9 4.00 29.65 6.87
CA PRO A 9 4.57 28.50 7.58
C PRO A 9 4.07 27.15 7.04
N ALA A 10 2.80 27.10 6.62
CA ALA A 10 2.22 25.89 6.03
C ALA A 10 2.84 25.56 4.66
N LEU A 11 3.12 26.59 3.85
CA LEU A 11 3.82 26.47 2.57
C LEU A 11 5.28 26.07 2.77
N ALA A 12 6.00 26.69 3.71
CA ALA A 12 7.38 26.31 4.04
C ALA A 12 7.47 24.86 4.54
N HIS A 13 6.51 24.40 5.34
CA HIS A 13 6.44 23.01 5.76
C HIS A 13 6.07 22.04 4.62
N ALA A 14 5.26 22.46 3.66
CA ALA A 14 4.93 21.65 2.48
C ALA A 14 6.15 21.52 1.55
N ASP A 15 6.88 22.61 1.33
CA ASP A 15 8.11 22.62 0.53
C ASP A 15 9.19 21.71 1.15
N GLU A 16 9.39 21.78 2.47
CA GLU A 16 10.32 20.88 3.18
C GLU A 16 9.93 19.39 3.09
N VAL A 17 8.63 19.09 3.13
CA VAL A 17 8.12 17.72 2.97
C VAL A 17 8.37 17.23 1.54
N GLY A 18 8.10 18.07 0.54
CA GLY A 18 8.35 17.79 -0.87
C GLY A 18 9.83 17.49 -1.14
N ASP A 19 10.71 18.42 -0.74
CA ASP A 19 12.16 18.31 -0.91
C ASP A 19 12.74 17.06 -0.26
N MET A 20 12.28 16.73 0.96
CA MET A 20 12.74 15.56 1.67
C MET A 20 12.23 14.27 1.02
N THR A 21 10.97 14.24 0.58
CA THR A 21 10.38 13.10 -0.13
C THR A 21 11.15 12.79 -1.41
N GLU A 22 11.46 13.81 -2.22
CA GLU A 22 12.24 13.65 -3.45
C GLU A 22 13.67 13.16 -3.17
N LYS A 23 14.32 13.69 -2.14
CA LYS A 23 15.65 13.23 -1.73
C LYS A 23 15.65 11.77 -1.30
N LEU A 24 14.59 11.29 -0.62
CA LEU A 24 14.47 9.89 -0.23
C LEU A 24 14.27 8.97 -1.44
N LEU A 25 13.39 9.35 -2.36
CA LEU A 25 13.17 8.61 -3.61
C LEU A 25 14.45 8.46 -4.43
N LYS A 26 15.22 9.55 -4.57
CA LYS A 26 16.47 9.54 -5.35
C LYS A 26 17.57 8.74 -4.68
N ASN A 27 17.73 8.91 -3.37
CA ASN A 27 18.89 8.35 -2.69
C ASN A 27 18.70 6.89 -2.33
N ALA A 28 17.48 6.41 -2.11
CA ALA A 28 17.25 5.07 -1.58
C ALA A 28 16.08 4.37 -2.29
N PRO A 29 16.35 3.79 -3.48
CA PRO A 29 15.31 3.22 -4.33
C PRO A 29 14.68 1.99 -3.65
N LEU A 30 13.42 2.13 -3.25
CA LEU A 30 12.61 1.12 -2.57
C LEU A 30 11.98 0.14 -3.59
N LYS A 31 12.84 -0.59 -4.30
CA LYS A 31 12.41 -1.46 -5.42
C LYS A 31 11.53 -2.63 -4.98
N CYS A 32 11.76 -3.21 -3.80
CA CYS A 32 10.89 -4.29 -3.31
C CYS A 32 9.49 -3.77 -3.04
N LEU A 33 9.40 -2.60 -2.42
CA LEU A 33 8.12 -1.96 -2.14
C LEU A 33 7.38 -1.58 -3.43
N ASP A 34 8.07 -1.06 -4.45
CA ASP A 34 7.47 -0.76 -5.75
C ASP A 34 6.86 -2.01 -6.42
N GLU A 35 7.61 -3.12 -6.40
CA GLU A 35 7.13 -4.41 -6.89
C GLU A 35 5.97 -4.96 -6.04
N ALA A 36 6.04 -4.83 -4.72
CA ALA A 36 4.99 -5.27 -3.81
C ALA A 36 3.70 -4.46 -3.98
N LEU A 37 3.79 -3.15 -4.17
CA LEU A 37 2.66 -2.28 -4.50
C LEU A 37 1.99 -2.68 -5.81
N THR A 38 2.81 -2.98 -6.82
CA THR A 38 2.31 -3.48 -8.11
C THR A 38 1.58 -4.81 -7.95
N ILE A 39 2.14 -5.74 -7.19
CA ILE A 39 1.52 -7.04 -6.92
C ILE A 39 0.22 -6.86 -6.12
N SER A 40 0.20 -6.01 -5.10
CA SER A 40 -1.01 -5.73 -4.33
C SER A 40 -2.09 -5.05 -5.18
N ASN A 41 -1.75 -4.11 -6.05
CA ASN A 41 -2.69 -3.52 -7.01
C ASN A 41 -3.32 -4.61 -7.90
N ASN A 42 -2.48 -5.48 -8.49
CA ASN A 42 -2.96 -6.60 -9.29
C ASN A 42 -3.84 -7.56 -8.49
N HIS A 43 -3.52 -7.79 -7.22
CA HIS A 43 -4.31 -8.64 -6.34
C HIS A 43 -5.69 -8.03 -6.05
N TRP A 44 -5.73 -6.76 -5.62
CA TRP A 44 -6.98 -6.06 -5.34
C TRP A 44 -7.87 -5.97 -6.58
N ARG A 45 -7.29 -5.70 -7.76
CA ARG A 45 -8.03 -5.71 -9.03
C ARG A 45 -8.77 -7.02 -9.28
N ARG A 46 -8.19 -8.16 -8.88
CA ARG A 46 -8.78 -9.48 -9.09
C ARG A 46 -9.83 -9.85 -8.05
N VAL A 47 -9.69 -9.39 -6.80
CA VAL A 47 -10.54 -9.82 -5.68
C VAL A 47 -11.65 -8.84 -5.35
N LEU A 48 -11.52 -7.55 -5.71
CA LEU A 48 -12.53 -6.54 -5.41
C LEU A 48 -13.92 -6.85 -5.98
N PRO A 49 -14.08 -7.29 -7.25
CA PRO A 49 -15.38 -7.70 -7.76
C PRO A 49 -16.03 -8.77 -6.88
N ASP A 50 -15.31 -9.85 -6.57
CA ASP A 50 -15.82 -10.94 -5.72
C ASP A 50 -16.22 -10.47 -4.31
N LEU A 51 -15.40 -9.63 -3.66
CA LEU A 51 -15.71 -9.06 -2.33
C LEU A 51 -16.99 -8.25 -2.34
N VAL A 52 -17.19 -7.44 -3.38
CA VAL A 52 -18.41 -6.66 -3.56
C VAL A 52 -19.61 -7.57 -3.77
N LEU A 53 -19.46 -8.63 -4.58
CA LEU A 53 -20.53 -9.60 -4.82
C LEU A 53 -20.87 -10.44 -3.59
N ASP A 54 -19.89 -10.76 -2.74
CA ASP A 54 -20.11 -11.39 -1.44
C ASP A 54 -20.91 -10.47 -0.51
N GLY A 55 -20.58 -9.17 -0.47
CA GLY A 55 -21.35 -8.17 0.27
C GLY A 55 -22.78 -8.02 -0.27
N ALA A 56 -22.97 -8.06 -1.60
CA ALA A 56 -24.28 -8.08 -2.22
C ALA A 56 -25.05 -9.35 -1.86
N ARG A 57 -24.40 -10.52 -1.86
CA ARG A 57 -24.99 -11.80 -1.45
C ARG A 57 -25.55 -11.73 -0.03
N GLU A 58 -24.77 -11.18 0.90
CA GLU A 58 -25.16 -11.06 2.31
C GLU A 58 -26.29 -10.05 2.51
N SER A 59 -26.15 -8.85 1.95
CA SER A 59 -27.13 -7.76 2.11
C SER A 59 -28.48 -8.07 1.45
N GLU A 60 -28.44 -8.66 0.24
CA GLU A 60 -29.64 -8.97 -0.54
C GLU A 60 -30.18 -10.39 -0.29
N LYS A 61 -29.52 -11.17 0.58
CA LYS A 61 -29.87 -12.56 0.96
C LYS A 61 -30.00 -13.51 -0.24
N LEU A 62 -29.03 -13.45 -1.15
CA LEU A 62 -29.07 -14.17 -2.45
C LEU A 62 -28.83 -15.69 -2.33
N GLY A 63 -28.42 -16.17 -1.16
CA GLY A 63 -28.19 -17.59 -0.89
C GLY A 63 -26.89 -18.14 -1.51
N GLN A 64 -26.64 -19.44 -1.31
CA GLN A 64 -25.38 -20.10 -1.68
C GLN A 64 -25.21 -20.33 -3.20
N ALA A 65 -26.31 -20.26 -3.97
CA ALA A 65 -26.27 -20.40 -5.43
C ALA A 65 -25.78 -19.13 -6.17
N TRP A 66 -25.62 -18.03 -5.43
CA TRP A 66 -24.93 -16.81 -5.90
C TRP A 66 -23.41 -16.99 -5.71
N ALA A 67 -22.79 -17.64 -6.68
CA ALA A 67 -21.38 -18.03 -6.66
C ALA A 67 -20.84 -18.26 -8.09
N PRO A 68 -19.50 -18.40 -8.27
CA PRO A 68 -18.91 -18.77 -9.55
C PRO A 68 -19.57 -20.01 -10.16
N GLY A 69 -19.94 -19.92 -11.45
CA GLY A 69 -20.73 -20.93 -12.16
C GLY A 69 -22.19 -20.53 -12.39
N ASN A 70 -22.71 -19.54 -11.66
CA ASN A 70 -24.00 -18.90 -11.96
C ASN A 70 -23.85 -17.82 -13.03
N GLU A 71 -24.80 -17.74 -13.98
CA GLU A 71 -24.76 -16.77 -15.07
C GLU A 71 -24.90 -15.32 -14.59
N ASN A 72 -25.83 -15.04 -13.68
CA ASN A 72 -26.04 -13.71 -13.13
C ASN A 72 -24.86 -13.28 -12.25
N TYR A 73 -24.24 -14.22 -11.53
CA TYR A 73 -23.00 -13.95 -10.80
C TYR A 73 -21.87 -13.54 -11.76
N ARG A 74 -21.69 -14.28 -12.87
CA ARG A 74 -20.67 -13.94 -13.88
C ARG A 74 -20.91 -12.56 -14.49
N GLN A 75 -22.15 -12.27 -14.90
CA GLN A 75 -22.50 -10.95 -15.45
C GLN A 75 -22.26 -9.82 -14.44
N ALA A 76 -22.58 -10.04 -13.16
CA ALA A 76 -22.32 -9.08 -12.10
C ALA A 76 -20.82 -8.88 -11.86
N HIS A 77 -20.04 -9.96 -11.93
CA HIS A 77 -18.58 -9.92 -11.82
C HIS A 77 -17.97 -9.13 -12.99
N ASP A 78 -18.33 -9.46 -14.23
CA ASP A 78 -17.79 -8.80 -15.43
C ASP A 78 -18.14 -7.30 -15.45
N LEU A 79 -19.35 -6.93 -15.01
CA LEU A 79 -19.75 -5.52 -14.86
C LEU A 79 -18.84 -4.78 -13.87
N LEU A 80 -18.57 -5.38 -12.71
CA LEU A 80 -17.71 -4.76 -11.69
C LEU A 80 -16.26 -4.69 -12.17
N GLU A 81 -15.76 -5.74 -12.82
CA GLU A 81 -14.42 -5.74 -13.39
C GLU A 81 -14.27 -4.62 -14.42
N MET A 82 -15.22 -4.46 -15.34
CA MET A 82 -15.24 -3.36 -16.29
C MET A 82 -15.29 -1.99 -15.60
N ALA A 83 -16.16 -1.83 -14.59
CA ALA A 83 -16.28 -0.56 -13.87
C ALA A 83 -14.96 -0.17 -13.15
N PHE A 84 -14.28 -1.15 -12.54
CA PHE A 84 -12.96 -0.92 -11.95
C PHE A 84 -11.89 -0.61 -13.01
N GLN A 85 -11.93 -1.28 -14.17
CA GLN A 85 -11.01 -0.99 -15.27
C GLN A 85 -11.21 0.42 -15.85
N ASP A 86 -12.46 0.84 -16.04
CA ASP A 86 -12.80 2.17 -16.55
C ASP A 86 -12.39 3.28 -15.56
N ASP A 87 -12.57 3.04 -14.26
CA ASP A 87 -12.05 3.93 -13.22
C ASP A 87 -10.53 4.00 -13.24
N GLU A 88 -9.84 2.86 -13.38
CA GLU A 88 -8.38 2.83 -13.45
C GLU A 88 -7.83 3.58 -14.67
N LEU A 89 -8.50 3.48 -15.82
CA LEU A 89 -8.14 4.20 -17.04
C LEU A 89 -8.30 5.72 -16.89
N SER A 90 -9.29 6.15 -16.11
CA SER A 90 -9.63 7.57 -15.96
C SER A 90 -8.87 8.24 -14.81
N ASN A 91 -8.59 7.50 -13.74
CA ASN A 91 -8.14 8.02 -12.46
C ASN A 91 -6.81 7.38 -11.97
N GLY A 92 -6.19 6.50 -12.77
CA GLY A 92 -4.96 5.78 -12.40
C GLY A 92 -5.22 4.53 -11.55
N PRO A 93 -4.18 3.81 -11.07
CA PRO A 93 -4.36 2.57 -10.30
C PRO A 93 -5.25 2.72 -9.05
N LEU A 94 -5.99 1.68 -8.67
CA LEU A 94 -6.88 1.67 -7.50
C LEU A 94 -6.16 2.00 -6.18
N LEU A 95 -4.99 1.41 -5.95
CA LEU A 95 -4.02 1.91 -4.97
C LEU A 95 -3.08 2.86 -5.70
N ASP A 96 -3.39 4.16 -5.69
CA ASP A 96 -2.44 5.23 -6.03
C ASP A 96 -1.42 5.45 -4.90
N ALA A 97 -0.90 4.34 -4.37
CA ALA A 97 0.10 4.33 -3.33
C ALA A 97 1.48 4.22 -3.97
N GLY A 98 1.79 5.06 -4.95
CA GLY A 98 3.16 5.16 -5.43
C GLY A 98 4.11 5.42 -4.24
N LEU A 99 5.38 5.06 -4.41
CA LEU A 99 6.41 5.34 -3.40
C LEU A 99 6.39 6.80 -2.93
N GLN A 100 6.09 7.72 -3.83
CA GLN A 100 6.02 9.15 -3.55
C GLN A 100 4.86 9.53 -2.60
N PRO A 101 3.57 9.23 -2.88
CA PRO A 101 2.47 9.44 -1.91
C PRO A 101 2.71 8.82 -0.52
N LEU A 102 3.30 7.62 -0.48
CA LEU A 102 3.57 6.92 0.78
C LEU A 102 4.67 7.63 1.59
N LEU A 103 5.79 7.97 0.95
CA LEU A 103 6.88 8.71 1.57
C LEU A 103 6.45 10.12 1.97
N HIS A 104 5.66 10.81 1.14
CA HIS A 104 5.09 12.11 1.45
C HIS A 104 4.21 12.05 2.70
N THR A 105 3.29 11.07 2.77
CA THR A 105 2.42 10.86 3.94
C THR A 105 3.24 10.57 5.19
N MET A 106 4.29 9.75 5.09
CA MET A 106 5.19 9.46 6.19
C MET A 106 5.95 10.70 6.68
N VAL A 107 6.64 11.43 5.78
CA VAL A 107 7.42 12.62 6.11
C VAL A 107 6.53 13.75 6.64
N SER A 108 5.32 13.91 6.09
CA SER A 108 4.35 14.90 6.55
C SER A 108 3.92 14.69 8.01
N SER A 109 3.99 13.44 8.50
CA SER A 109 3.66 13.11 9.89
C SER A 109 4.79 13.40 10.89
N TRP A 110 6.00 13.71 10.40
CA TRP A 110 7.16 13.98 11.25
C TRP A 110 7.27 15.44 11.62
N THR A 111 7.70 15.66 12.86
CA THR A 111 8.12 16.98 13.34
C THR A 111 9.42 17.42 12.65
N PRO A 112 9.71 18.73 12.59
CA PRO A 112 10.97 19.23 12.02
C PRO A 112 12.23 18.61 12.66
N ALA A 113 12.22 18.40 13.98
CA ALA A 113 13.34 17.76 14.68
C ALA A 113 13.57 16.31 14.23
N GLN A 114 12.50 15.53 14.06
CA GLN A 114 12.57 14.16 13.55
C GLN A 114 13.10 14.12 12.11
N ARG A 115 12.74 15.09 11.26
CA ARG A 115 13.28 15.17 9.89
C ARG A 115 14.79 15.38 9.88
N VAL A 116 15.30 16.25 10.75
CA VAL A 116 16.75 16.51 10.89
C VAL A 116 17.48 15.29 11.45
N GLU A 117 16.94 14.67 12.51
CA GLU A 117 17.51 13.46 13.11
C GLU A 117 17.57 12.32 12.09
N PHE A 118 16.52 12.16 11.30
CA PHE A 118 16.45 11.15 10.24
C PHE A 118 17.41 11.43 9.07
N GLN A 119 17.59 12.68 8.65
CA GLN A 119 18.61 13.03 7.67
C GLN A 119 20.01 12.69 8.18
N ALA A 120 20.32 13.03 9.43
CA ALA A 120 21.61 12.69 10.05
C ALA A 120 21.80 11.16 10.19
N PHE A 121 20.71 10.42 10.40
CA PHE A 121 20.71 8.97 10.42
C PHE A 121 21.03 8.35 9.06
N LEU A 122 20.43 8.83 7.97
CA LEU A 122 20.71 8.31 6.62
C LEU A 122 22.13 8.57 6.12
N GLN A 123 22.82 9.57 6.66
CA GLN A 123 24.23 9.83 6.37
C GLN A 123 25.17 8.82 7.05
N GLN A 124 24.68 8.06 8.03
CA GLN A 124 25.46 7.01 8.71
C GLN A 124 25.33 5.69 7.94
N LYS A 125 26.42 4.94 7.82
CA LYS A 125 26.43 3.62 7.15
C LYS A 125 25.33 2.69 7.71
N GLY A 126 25.21 2.62 9.04
CA GLY A 126 24.18 1.81 9.71
C GLY A 126 22.75 2.29 9.43
N GLY A 127 22.52 3.60 9.36
CA GLY A 127 21.19 4.13 9.08
C GLY A 127 20.76 3.99 7.63
N ARG A 128 21.73 4.08 6.71
CA ARG A 128 21.50 3.75 5.30
C ARG A 128 21.16 2.28 5.10
N LEU A 129 21.93 1.39 5.73
CA LEU A 129 21.71 -0.05 5.68
C LEU A 129 20.34 -0.44 6.27
N TYR A 130 19.94 0.21 7.38
CA TYR A 130 18.61 0.04 7.98
C TYR A 130 17.50 0.42 7.00
N TRP A 131 17.62 1.57 6.34
CA TRP A 131 16.63 2.00 5.36
C TRP A 131 16.51 1.01 4.19
N ASP A 132 17.62 0.67 3.54
CA ASP A 132 17.61 -0.19 2.36
C ASP A 132 17.08 -1.62 2.67
N THR A 133 17.17 -2.06 3.93
CA THR A 133 16.79 -3.42 4.33
C THR A 133 15.48 -3.52 5.11
N MET A 134 15.31 -2.73 6.17
CA MET A 134 14.15 -2.81 7.06
C MET A 134 12.95 -2.08 6.49
N MET A 135 13.16 -0.96 5.82
CA MET A 135 12.06 -0.17 5.29
C MET A 135 11.52 -0.75 4.01
N ASP A 136 12.40 -1.02 3.03
CA ASP A 136 12.02 -1.72 1.80
C ASP A 136 11.48 -3.13 2.11
N GLY A 137 12.17 -3.87 3.00
CA GLY A 137 11.81 -5.25 3.35
C GLY A 137 10.55 -5.40 4.19
N ALA A 138 10.35 -4.60 5.25
CA ALA A 138 9.16 -4.74 6.10
C ALA A 138 7.87 -4.25 5.40
N LEU A 139 7.99 -3.24 4.54
CA LEU A 139 6.88 -2.78 3.70
C LEU A 139 6.52 -3.82 2.65
N CYS A 140 7.52 -4.37 1.98
CA CYS A 140 7.36 -5.44 1.00
C CYS A 140 6.74 -6.68 1.67
N GLU A 141 7.18 -7.07 2.87
CA GLU A 141 6.57 -8.16 3.65
C GLU A 141 5.13 -7.90 4.07
N ALA A 142 4.81 -6.70 4.60
CA ALA A 142 3.44 -6.36 4.99
C ALA A 142 2.49 -6.40 3.78
N MET A 143 2.97 -5.97 2.61
CA MET A 143 2.23 -6.01 1.35
C MET A 143 2.08 -7.42 0.81
N ILE A 144 3.13 -8.24 0.89
CA ILE A 144 3.07 -9.66 0.59
C ILE A 144 2.07 -10.34 1.53
N GLU A 145 2.08 -10.06 2.83
CA GLU A 145 1.17 -10.67 3.79
C GLU A 145 -0.28 -10.26 3.54
N LEU A 146 -0.55 -8.97 3.26
CA LEU A 146 -1.87 -8.49 2.85
C LEU A 146 -2.35 -9.13 1.55
N SER A 147 -1.45 -9.36 0.59
CA SER A 147 -1.77 -9.98 -0.71
C SER A 147 -1.85 -11.51 -0.65
N ALA A 148 -1.17 -12.14 0.32
CA ALA A 148 -1.13 -13.58 0.55
C ALA A 148 -2.20 -14.06 1.54
N LYS A 149 -2.85 -13.14 2.27
CA LYS A 149 -4.03 -13.41 3.11
C LYS A 149 -5.28 -12.63 2.66
N PRO A 150 -5.95 -13.04 1.57
CA PRO A 150 -7.29 -12.57 1.24
C PRO A 150 -8.33 -13.59 1.74
N PRO A 151 -9.63 -13.27 1.80
CA PRO A 151 -10.68 -14.28 2.01
C PRO A 151 -10.74 -15.30 0.84
N HIS A 152 -10.11 -15.00 -0.30
CA HIS A 152 -10.03 -15.84 -1.50
C HIS A 152 -8.57 -16.05 -1.90
N ALA A 153 -8.12 -17.31 -2.05
CA ALA A 153 -6.72 -17.62 -2.35
C ALA A 153 -6.27 -17.08 -3.72
N LEU A 154 -4.99 -16.71 -3.86
CA LEU A 154 -4.41 -16.34 -5.14
C LEU A 154 -4.56 -17.50 -6.15
N PRO A 155 -4.95 -17.22 -7.42
CA PRO A 155 -4.93 -18.24 -8.45
C PRO A 155 -3.51 -18.79 -8.65
N PRO A 156 -3.35 -20.08 -9.00
CA PRO A 156 -2.04 -20.71 -9.14
C PRO A 156 -1.17 -20.02 -10.20
N GLY A 157 0.12 -19.80 -9.89
CA GLY A 157 1.20 -19.73 -10.89
C GLY A 157 1.80 -18.36 -11.20
N ALA A 158 1.04 -17.26 -11.20
CA ALA A 158 1.57 -15.97 -11.67
C ALA A 158 2.19 -15.09 -10.56
N ASP A 159 1.64 -15.14 -9.35
CA ASP A 159 2.06 -14.23 -8.27
C ASP A 159 2.70 -14.95 -7.10
N GLN A 160 2.33 -16.21 -6.81
CA GLN A 160 2.92 -16.97 -5.70
C GLN A 160 4.44 -17.14 -5.82
N ASN A 161 4.96 -17.42 -7.02
CA ASN A 161 6.38 -17.55 -7.24
C ASN A 161 7.13 -16.22 -7.08
N ARG A 162 6.49 -15.11 -7.49
CA ARG A 162 7.04 -13.75 -7.33
C ARG A 162 7.02 -13.33 -5.86
N LEU A 163 5.93 -13.59 -5.15
CA LEU A 163 5.80 -13.35 -3.70
C LEU A 163 6.82 -14.18 -2.90
N ASN A 164 7.01 -15.46 -3.24
CA ASN A 164 8.01 -16.32 -2.63
C ASN A 164 9.45 -15.83 -2.90
N ALA A 165 9.73 -15.39 -4.14
CA ALA A 165 11.03 -14.82 -4.50
C ALA A 165 11.31 -13.51 -3.76
N LEU A 166 10.31 -12.62 -3.64
CA LEU A 166 10.41 -11.39 -2.85
C LEU A 166 10.65 -11.71 -1.37
N ALA A 167 9.86 -12.61 -0.77
CA ALA A 167 10.01 -13.02 0.62
C ALA A 167 11.41 -13.63 0.91
N THR A 168 11.91 -14.44 -0.02
CA THR A 168 13.26 -15.02 0.07
C THR A 168 14.34 -13.93 -0.03
N GLY A 169 14.20 -13.00 -0.98
CA GLY A 169 15.12 -11.87 -1.15
C GLY A 169 15.14 -10.91 0.04
N ILE A 170 14.01 -10.72 0.72
CA ILE A 170 13.92 -9.94 1.97
C ILE A 170 14.63 -10.67 3.10
N THR A 171 14.41 -11.97 3.22
CA THR A 171 15.05 -12.80 4.27
C THR A 171 16.56 -12.77 4.14
N ILE A 172 17.10 -12.91 2.93
CA ILE A 172 18.55 -12.82 2.67
C ILE A 172 19.08 -11.43 3.01
N ARG A 173 18.36 -10.37 2.64
CA ARG A 173 18.75 -8.99 2.97
C ARG A 173 18.75 -8.73 4.48
N LYS A 174 17.72 -9.17 5.21
CA LYS A 174 17.66 -9.10 6.67
C LYS A 174 18.81 -9.84 7.34
N ALA A 175 19.11 -11.07 6.91
CA ALA A 175 20.24 -11.83 7.45
C ALA A 175 21.59 -11.12 7.20
N THR A 176 21.78 -10.56 6.00
CA THR A 176 22.98 -9.78 5.65
C THR A 176 23.08 -8.50 6.50
N MET A 177 21.97 -7.82 6.69
CA MET A 177 21.88 -6.65 7.55
C MET A 177 22.21 -7.01 9.00
N GLU A 178 21.60 -8.04 9.58
CA GLU A 178 21.89 -8.46 10.95
C GLU A 178 23.38 -8.77 11.17
N LEU A 179 24.05 -9.31 10.15
CA LEU A 179 25.49 -9.51 10.16
C LEU A 179 26.24 -8.17 10.15
N GLU A 180 25.89 -7.25 9.26
CA GLU A 180 26.52 -5.93 9.19
C GLU A 180 26.24 -5.04 10.41
N PHE A 181 25.07 -5.19 11.04
CA PHE A 181 24.69 -4.51 12.26
C PHE A 181 25.52 -4.95 13.46
N LYS A 182 25.78 -6.27 13.57
CA LYS A 182 26.67 -6.82 14.60
C LYS A 182 28.10 -6.30 14.46
N LEU A 183 28.46 -5.77 13.29
CA LEU A 183 29.77 -5.16 13.02
C LEU A 183 29.80 -3.65 13.27
N LEU A 184 28.66 -3.01 13.60
CA LEU A 184 28.62 -1.59 13.93
C LEU A 184 29.15 -1.30 15.34
N PRO A 185 29.74 -0.12 15.56
CA PRO A 185 30.00 0.39 16.90
C PRO A 185 28.72 0.40 17.77
N LYS A 186 28.83 0.05 19.06
CA LYS A 186 27.66 -0.12 19.96
C LYS A 186 26.76 1.12 20.08
N ASP A 187 27.36 2.30 20.02
CA ASP A 187 26.67 3.59 20.04
C ASP A 187 25.90 3.88 18.75
N GLN A 188 26.40 3.40 17.60
CA GLN A 188 25.69 3.46 16.34
C GLN A 188 24.56 2.42 16.28
N ALA A 189 24.79 1.19 16.74
CA ALA A 189 23.77 0.14 16.80
C ALA A 189 22.54 0.59 17.61
N ALA A 190 22.74 1.14 18.82
CA ALA A 190 21.65 1.60 19.68
C ALA A 190 20.85 2.77 19.07
N LYS A 191 21.51 3.69 18.35
CA LYS A 191 20.82 4.77 17.62
C LYS A 191 19.97 4.23 16.49
N VAL A 192 20.46 3.20 15.80
CA VAL A 192 19.75 2.63 14.68
C VAL A 192 18.51 1.85 15.11
N ASP A 193 18.60 1.10 16.21
CA ASP A 193 17.43 0.39 16.74
C ASP A 193 16.31 1.38 17.10
N LYS A 194 16.63 2.47 17.83
CA LYS A 194 15.66 3.46 18.25
C LYS A 194 15.00 4.21 17.07
N VAL A 195 15.82 4.79 16.19
CA VAL A 195 15.31 5.56 15.03
C VAL A 195 14.57 4.63 14.08
N GLY A 196 15.04 3.38 13.95
CA GLY A 196 14.43 2.37 13.12
C GLY A 196 13.03 1.93 13.54
N GLU A 197 12.80 1.72 14.84
CA GLU A 197 11.47 1.37 15.35
C GLU A 197 10.43 2.48 15.11
N GLU A 198 10.80 3.74 15.36
CA GLU A 198 9.96 4.91 15.11
C GLU A 198 9.61 5.05 13.62
N LEU A 199 10.58 4.76 12.77
CA LEU A 199 10.44 4.77 11.33
C LEU A 199 9.46 3.68 10.85
N ASN A 200 9.65 2.44 11.27
CA ASN A 200 8.75 1.31 10.97
C ASN A 200 7.30 1.59 11.41
N LYS A 201 7.12 2.24 12.57
CA LYS A 201 5.79 2.67 13.02
C LYS A 201 5.18 3.72 12.11
N SER A 202 5.93 4.75 11.74
CA SER A 202 5.48 5.85 10.88
C SER A 202 5.04 5.35 9.51
N VAL A 203 5.79 4.39 8.97
CA VAL A 203 5.49 3.69 7.73
C VAL A 203 4.17 2.94 7.79
N LYS A 204 3.99 2.09 8.82
CA LYS A 204 2.75 1.30 8.97
C LYS A 204 1.53 2.22 9.08
N GLN A 205 1.70 3.37 9.75
CA GLN A 205 0.65 4.39 9.84
C GLN A 205 0.39 5.08 8.50
N ALA A 206 1.43 5.48 7.76
CA ALA A 206 1.30 6.07 6.43
C ALA A 206 0.61 5.09 5.47
N PHE A 207 1.03 3.83 5.49
CA PHE A 207 0.41 2.75 4.75
C PHE A 207 -1.08 2.58 5.14
N GLY A 208 -1.38 2.54 6.45
CA GLY A 208 -2.76 2.47 6.94
C GLY A 208 -3.65 3.65 6.51
N LYS A 209 -3.08 4.85 6.37
CA LYS A 209 -3.80 6.04 5.89
C LYS A 209 -4.04 5.99 4.38
N VAL A 210 -3.02 5.62 3.60
CA VAL A 210 -3.13 5.48 2.15
C VAL A 210 -4.08 4.33 1.81
N SER A 211 -4.06 3.24 2.57
CA SER A 211 -5.01 2.15 2.42
C SER A 211 -6.44 2.57 2.77
N GLN A 212 -6.65 3.43 3.76
CA GLN A 212 -7.98 3.97 4.01
C GLN A 212 -8.51 4.86 2.88
N ALA A 213 -7.64 5.46 2.06
CA ALA A 213 -8.03 6.31 0.94
C ALA A 213 -8.63 5.52 -0.25
N PHE A 214 -8.31 4.24 -0.42
CA PHE A 214 -8.90 3.44 -1.50
C PHE A 214 -10.35 3.04 -1.20
N VAL A 215 -10.74 2.90 0.08
CA VAL A 215 -12.08 2.41 0.46
C VAL A 215 -13.18 3.34 -0.09
N PRO A 216 -13.09 4.67 0.04
CA PRO A 216 -14.03 5.60 -0.60
C PRO A 216 -14.04 5.51 -2.13
N ARG A 217 -12.89 5.32 -2.78
CA ARG A 217 -12.80 5.23 -4.25
C ARG A 217 -13.44 3.95 -4.77
N ALA A 218 -13.12 2.80 -4.16
CA ALA A 218 -13.77 1.53 -4.49
C ALA A 218 -15.30 1.61 -4.28
N LYS A 219 -15.74 2.34 -3.24
CA LYS A 219 -17.15 2.62 -3.01
C LYS A 219 -17.78 3.48 -4.12
N GLN A 220 -17.08 4.48 -4.64
CA GLN A 220 -17.58 5.30 -5.76
C GLN A 220 -17.75 4.48 -7.04
N VAL A 221 -16.80 3.61 -7.36
CA VAL A 221 -16.90 2.68 -8.49
C VAL A 221 -18.13 1.77 -8.32
N PHE A 222 -18.33 1.24 -7.11
CA PHE A 222 -19.51 0.46 -6.80
C PHE A 222 -20.82 1.26 -6.94
N GLU A 223 -20.88 2.48 -6.42
CA GLU A 223 -22.07 3.34 -6.52
C GLU A 223 -22.41 3.66 -7.97
N ALA A 224 -21.40 3.81 -8.84
CA ALA A 224 -21.59 3.98 -10.28
C ALA A 224 -22.14 2.72 -10.96
N ALA A 225 -21.65 1.53 -10.59
CA ALA A 225 -22.13 0.25 -11.12
C ALA A 225 -23.46 -0.23 -10.48
N ALA A 226 -23.84 0.32 -9.34
CA ALA A 226 -24.98 -0.13 -8.54
C ALA A 226 -26.32 -0.20 -9.29
N PRO A 227 -26.68 0.72 -10.20
CA PRO A 227 -27.93 0.62 -10.96
C PRO A 227 -28.01 -0.63 -11.83
N GLU A 228 -26.94 -0.98 -12.55
CA GLU A 228 -26.89 -2.17 -13.40
C GLU A 228 -26.77 -3.44 -12.57
N LEU A 229 -25.97 -3.41 -11.49
CA LEU A 229 -25.85 -4.53 -10.55
C LEU A 229 -27.21 -4.89 -9.94
N LYS A 230 -28.03 -3.89 -9.58
CA LYS A 230 -29.40 -4.11 -9.08
C LYS A 230 -30.30 -4.82 -10.08
N LYS A 231 -30.16 -4.55 -11.39
CA LYS A 231 -30.93 -5.25 -12.44
C LYS A 231 -30.55 -6.72 -12.52
N ILE A 232 -29.25 -7.02 -12.45
CA ILE A 232 -28.74 -8.40 -12.47
C ILE A 232 -29.22 -9.17 -11.23
N VAL A 233 -29.14 -8.55 -10.05
CA VAL A 233 -29.64 -9.14 -8.80
C VAL A 233 -31.15 -9.35 -8.85
N ALA A 234 -31.92 -8.40 -9.38
CA ALA A 234 -33.36 -8.53 -9.53
C ALA A 234 -33.75 -9.66 -10.50
N ALA A 235 -32.98 -9.87 -11.57
CA ALA A 235 -33.20 -10.98 -12.50
C ALA A 235 -32.85 -12.35 -11.90
N TYR A 236 -31.99 -12.38 -10.88
CA TYR A 236 -31.65 -13.60 -10.14
C TYR A 236 -32.67 -13.94 -9.05
N LYS A 237 -33.23 -12.94 -8.36
CA LYS A 237 -34.24 -13.16 -7.32
C LYS A 237 -35.53 -13.71 -7.97
N PRO A 238 -36.02 -14.89 -7.55
CA PRO A 238 -37.27 -15.45 -8.06
C PRO A 238 -38.48 -14.58 -7.71
#